data_AF-A0A413BL66-F1
#
_entry.id   AF-A0A413BL66-F1
#
_cell.length_a   1.000
_cell.length_b   1.000
_cell.length_c   1.000
_cell.angle_alpha   90.00
_cell.angle_beta   90.00
_cell.angle_gamma   90.00
#
_symmetry.space_group_name_H-M   'P 1'
#
loop_
_entity.id
_entity.type
_entity.pdbx_description
1 polymer ?
#
loop_
_entity_poly.entity_id
_entity_poly.type
_entity_poly.pdbx_seq_one_letter_code
_entity_poly.pdbx_strand_id
1 'polypeptide(L)'
;MTAEFSEVIRKIKIPSISEKKKQELLEIHRLWGHYGWTINPCADEETLFSSMPANKKDADIMALKQCPNKIMEQIFEVLLENKRTKKTDFREAVFDYRHKQYKSCAFILFALIDAILIRLQKKSTLDGKRRNVGLSAVRDAKKRTEIDVNTEVLYTALFCTNLFACLQKVFESGNDFRKQPEVINRNFLDHGMLTRKVTKKDCMQLFLLYYNMLKLLELIY
;
A
#
# COMPACT_ATOMS: atom_id res chain seq x y z
N MET A 1 42.72 16.73 -5.61
CA MET A 1 41.66 15.92 -6.24
C MET A 1 40.27 16.04 -5.58
N THR A 2 40.11 16.83 -4.50
CA THR A 2 38.84 16.95 -3.76
C THR A 2 38.03 18.22 -4.07
N ALA A 3 38.67 19.28 -4.57
CA ALA A 3 37.99 20.54 -4.89
C ALA A 3 37.22 20.49 -6.22
N GLU A 4 37.77 19.83 -7.25
CA GLU A 4 37.13 19.73 -8.58
C GLU A 4 35.84 18.88 -8.56
N PHE A 5 35.80 17.79 -7.79
CA PHE A 5 34.61 16.93 -7.69
C PHE A 5 33.41 17.66 -7.08
N SER A 6 33.64 18.58 -6.14
CA SER A 6 32.60 19.39 -5.49
C SER A 6 31.99 20.42 -6.46
N GLU A 7 32.80 21.04 -7.32
CA GLU A 7 32.30 21.95 -8.36
C GLU A 7 31.52 21.22 -9.46
N VAL A 8 31.94 20.01 -9.82
CA VAL A 8 31.24 19.17 -10.80
C VAL A 8 29.83 18.82 -10.29
N ILE A 9 29.68 18.46 -9.00
CA ILE A 9 28.37 18.18 -8.39
C ILE A 9 27.48 19.42 -8.35
N ARG A 10 28.02 20.62 -8.10
CA ARG A 10 27.26 21.88 -8.15
C ARG A 10 26.78 22.25 -9.55
N LYS A 11 27.49 21.81 -10.60
CA LYS A 11 27.12 22.05 -12.02
C LYS A 11 26.14 21.02 -12.57
N ILE A 12 25.94 19.89 -11.89
CA ILE A 12 24.84 18.97 -12.20
C ILE A 12 23.55 19.63 -11.70
N LYS A 13 22.93 20.44 -12.55
CA LYS A 13 21.51 20.77 -12.40
C LYS A 13 20.74 19.47 -12.55
N ILE A 14 20.45 18.81 -11.43
CA ILE A 14 19.39 17.80 -11.38
C ILE A 14 18.16 18.51 -11.96
N PRO A 15 17.59 18.05 -13.09
CA PRO A 15 16.45 18.72 -13.69
C PRO A 15 15.35 18.78 -12.63
N SER A 16 14.95 20.00 -12.26
CA SER A 16 13.77 20.17 -11.44
C SER A 16 12.58 19.68 -12.25
N ILE A 17 11.89 18.65 -11.74
CA ILE A 17 10.63 18.21 -12.33
C ILE A 17 9.67 19.40 -12.31
N SER A 18 8.93 19.62 -13.40
CA SER A 18 7.93 20.68 -13.42
C SER A 18 6.78 20.36 -12.47
N GLU A 19 6.15 21.37 -11.88
CA GLU A 19 4.96 21.16 -11.03
C GLU A 19 3.84 20.42 -11.78
N LYS A 20 3.67 20.70 -13.08
CA LYS A 20 2.75 19.96 -13.95
C LYS A 20 3.07 18.46 -13.97
N LYS A 21 4.35 18.10 -14.13
CA LYS A 21 4.78 16.70 -14.17
C LYS A 21 4.65 16.03 -12.80
N LYS A 22 4.91 16.76 -11.72
CA LYS A 22 4.67 16.28 -10.35
C LYS A 22 3.20 15.93 -10.11
N GLN A 23 2.27 16.79 -10.52
CA GLN A 23 0.83 16.53 -10.40
C GLN A 23 0.40 15.32 -11.24
N GLU A 24 0.91 15.20 -12.47
CA GLU A 24 0.64 14.03 -13.32
C GLU A 24 1.08 12.72 -12.65
N LEU A 25 2.28 12.69 -12.05
CA LEU A 25 2.77 11.50 -11.35
C LEU A 25 1.93 11.17 -10.11
N LEU A 26 1.50 12.17 -9.34
CA LEU A 26 0.61 11.97 -8.19
C LEU A 26 -0.71 11.32 -8.61
N GLU A 27 -1.30 11.78 -9.71
CA GLU A 27 -2.54 11.22 -10.25
C GLU A 27 -2.39 9.78 -10.74
N ILE A 28 -1.26 9.46 -11.40
CA ILE A 28 -0.93 8.09 -11.79
C ILE A 28 -0.87 7.19 -10.54
N HIS A 29 -0.12 7.60 -9.52
CA HIS A 29 0.04 6.83 -8.28
C HIS A 29 -1.28 6.64 -7.53
N ARG A 30 -2.11 7.69 -7.50
CA ARG A 30 -3.46 7.67 -6.93
C ARG A 30 -4.36 6.67 -7.65
N LEU A 31 -4.32 6.64 -8.99
CA LEU A 31 -5.14 5.72 -9.79
C LEU A 31 -4.75 4.25 -9.55
N TRP A 32 -3.44 3.96 -9.55
CA TRP A 32 -2.95 2.61 -9.22
C TRP A 32 -3.42 2.16 -7.83
N GLY A 33 -3.34 3.04 -6.84
CA GLY A 33 -3.84 2.79 -5.50
C GLY A 33 -5.35 2.52 -5.50
N HIS A 34 -6.13 3.32 -6.23
CA HIS A 34 -7.57 3.11 -6.39
C HIS A 34 -7.94 1.75 -7.01
N TYR A 35 -7.06 1.18 -7.84
CA TYR A 35 -7.23 -0.18 -8.39
C TYR A 35 -6.74 -1.30 -7.48
N GLY A 36 -6.23 -0.96 -6.29
CA GLY A 36 -5.78 -1.90 -5.25
C GLY A 36 -4.30 -2.28 -5.38
N TRP A 37 -3.55 -1.65 -6.28
CA TRP A 37 -2.14 -1.97 -6.50
C TRP A 37 -1.23 -0.94 -5.82
N THR A 38 -0.29 -1.46 -5.04
CA THR A 38 0.72 -0.67 -4.35
C THR A 38 2.12 -1.09 -4.76
N ILE A 39 3.13 -0.32 -4.37
CA ILE A 39 4.52 -0.52 -4.79
C ILE A 39 4.98 -1.95 -4.49
N ASN A 40 5.60 -2.59 -5.47
CA ASN A 40 6.20 -3.90 -5.34
C ASN A 40 7.68 -3.73 -4.96
N PRO A 41 8.12 -4.21 -3.78
CA PRO A 41 9.51 -4.05 -3.33
C PRO A 41 10.54 -4.82 -4.14
N CYS A 42 10.10 -5.78 -4.96
CA CYS A 42 10.95 -6.67 -5.72
C CYS A 42 10.85 -6.40 -7.24
N ALA A 43 10.23 -5.29 -7.65
CA ALA A 43 10.15 -4.86 -9.04
C ALA A 43 10.81 -3.49 -9.23
N ASP A 44 11.30 -3.24 -10.44
CA ASP A 44 11.90 -1.96 -10.80
C ASP A 44 10.86 -0.83 -10.73
N GLU A 45 11.17 0.22 -9.97
CA GLU A 45 10.25 1.33 -9.70
C GLU A 45 9.79 2.06 -10.98
N GLU A 46 10.57 2.02 -12.04
CA GLU A 46 10.32 2.75 -13.30
C GLU A 46 9.17 2.17 -14.15
N THR A 47 8.59 1.03 -13.78
CA THR A 47 7.82 0.22 -14.74
C THR A 47 6.29 0.21 -14.60
N LEU A 48 5.69 0.28 -13.40
CA LEU A 48 4.20 0.40 -13.28
C LEU A 48 3.71 1.83 -13.17
N PHE A 49 4.38 2.64 -12.36
CA PHE A 49 3.88 3.96 -11.96
C PHE A 49 4.37 5.11 -12.87
N SER A 50 4.98 4.77 -14.00
CA SER A 50 5.42 5.72 -15.03
C SER A 50 4.31 6.06 -16.03
N SER A 51 3.22 5.29 -16.08
CA SER A 51 2.10 5.51 -16.99
C SER A 51 0.75 5.22 -16.35
N MET A 52 -0.28 5.89 -16.87
CA MET A 52 -1.66 5.71 -16.44
C MET A 52 -2.27 4.49 -17.15
N PRO A 53 -2.75 3.46 -16.43
CA PRO A 53 -3.50 2.37 -17.05
C PRO A 53 -4.81 2.90 -17.63
N ALA A 54 -5.22 2.38 -18.80
CA ALA A 54 -6.46 2.83 -19.46
C ALA A 54 -7.72 2.48 -18.66
N ASN A 55 -7.69 1.37 -17.92
CA ASN A 55 -8.77 0.92 -17.04
C ASN A 55 -8.23 -0.09 -16.01
N LYS A 56 -9.09 -0.54 -15.10
CA LYS A 56 -8.73 -1.51 -14.05
C LYS A 56 -8.23 -2.85 -14.61
N LYS A 57 -8.83 -3.35 -15.70
CA LYS A 57 -8.43 -4.64 -16.29
C LYS A 57 -7.00 -4.56 -16.81
N ASP A 58 -6.65 -3.46 -17.47
CA ASP A 58 -5.30 -3.24 -17.97
C ASP A 58 -4.30 -3.07 -16.81
N ALA A 59 -4.68 -2.34 -15.75
CA ALA A 59 -3.89 -2.25 -14.54
C ALA A 59 -3.60 -3.63 -13.92
N ASP A 60 -4.62 -4.48 -13.80
CA ASP A 60 -4.48 -5.84 -13.27
C ASP A 60 -3.53 -6.68 -14.15
N ILE A 61 -3.63 -6.60 -15.48
CA ILE A 61 -2.73 -7.31 -16.40
C ILE A 61 -1.28 -6.85 -16.23
N MET A 62 -1.06 -5.54 -16.17
CA MET A 62 0.28 -4.95 -16.02
C MET A 62 0.92 -5.31 -14.68
N ALA A 63 0.20 -5.15 -13.57
CA ALA A 63 0.73 -5.45 -12.24
C ALA A 63 1.00 -6.95 -12.03
N LEU A 64 0.15 -7.83 -12.57
CA LEU A 64 0.35 -9.28 -12.48
C LEU A 64 1.63 -9.74 -13.19
N LYS A 65 2.06 -9.07 -14.27
CA LYS A 65 3.34 -9.37 -14.94
C LYS A 65 4.54 -9.14 -14.02
N GLN A 66 4.41 -8.25 -13.03
CA GLN A 66 5.46 -7.97 -12.04
C GLN A 66 5.39 -8.84 -10.80
N CYS A 67 4.34 -9.63 -10.66
CA CYS A 67 4.12 -10.47 -9.49
C CYS A 67 4.04 -11.97 -9.87
N PRO A 68 4.95 -12.53 -10.69
CA PRO A 68 4.99 -13.98 -10.87
C PRO A 68 5.30 -14.67 -9.53
N ASN A 69 5.02 -15.98 -9.44
CA ASN A 69 5.17 -16.72 -8.17
C ASN A 69 6.53 -16.53 -7.51
N LYS A 70 7.62 -16.53 -8.31
CA LYS A 70 8.98 -16.31 -7.81
C LYS A 70 9.13 -14.95 -7.11
N ILE A 71 8.55 -13.89 -7.67
CA ILE A 71 8.58 -12.55 -7.06
C ILE A 71 7.72 -12.50 -5.80
N MET A 72 6.56 -13.18 -5.78
CA MET A 72 5.75 -13.29 -4.56
C MET A 72 6.50 -13.96 -3.41
N GLU A 73 7.28 -15.01 -3.70
CA GLU A 73 8.13 -15.66 -2.68
C GLU A 73 9.21 -14.72 -2.14
N GLN A 74 9.85 -13.92 -3.00
CA GLN A 74 10.80 -12.87 -2.56
C GLN A 74 10.11 -11.80 -1.70
N ILE A 75 8.90 -11.37 -2.06
CA ILE A 75 8.11 -10.44 -1.24
C ILE A 75 7.83 -11.04 0.15
N PHE A 76 7.56 -12.35 0.25
CA PHE A 76 7.36 -13.02 1.53
C PHE A 76 8.63 -13.06 2.39
N GLU A 77 9.79 -13.25 1.78
CA GLU A 77 11.09 -13.18 2.46
C GLU A 77 11.33 -11.77 3.02
N VAL A 78 11.17 -10.73 2.19
CA VAL A 78 11.30 -9.32 2.61
C VAL A 78 10.35 -9.00 3.78
N LEU A 79 9.10 -9.47 3.71
CA LEU A 79 8.12 -9.28 4.78
C LEU A 79 8.51 -10.01 6.07
N LEU A 80 9.11 -11.21 6.00
CA LEU A 80 9.56 -11.98 7.17
C LEU A 80 10.81 -11.39 7.83
N GLU A 81 11.67 -10.75 7.04
CA GLU A 81 12.87 -10.05 7.52
C GLU A 81 12.53 -8.75 8.26
N ASN A 82 11.41 -8.11 7.91
CA ASN A 82 10.97 -6.89 8.59
C ASN A 82 10.69 -7.15 10.09
N LYS A 83 11.39 -6.42 10.97
CA LYS A 83 11.29 -6.57 12.43
C LYS A 83 9.90 -6.26 13.00
N ARG A 84 9.10 -5.44 12.29
CA ARG A 84 7.75 -5.05 12.72
C ARG A 84 6.67 -6.04 12.28
N THR A 85 7.01 -7.05 11.47
CA THR A 85 6.08 -8.10 11.03
C THR A 85 5.67 -9.01 12.19
N LYS A 86 4.36 -9.22 12.35
CA LYS A 86 3.84 -10.24 13.27
C LYS A 86 3.99 -11.63 12.62
N LYS A 87 5.14 -12.26 12.85
CA LYS A 87 5.61 -13.45 12.10
C LYS A 87 4.65 -14.65 12.14
N THR A 88 3.96 -14.90 13.26
CA THR A 88 3.03 -16.03 13.39
C THR A 88 1.86 -15.89 12.41
N ASP A 89 1.07 -14.81 12.55
CA ASP A 89 -0.05 -14.50 11.67
C ASP A 89 0.39 -14.38 10.20
N PHE A 90 1.55 -13.73 9.94
CA PHE A 90 2.04 -13.60 8.58
C PHE A 90 2.35 -14.95 7.91
N ARG A 91 2.96 -15.89 8.65
CA ARG A 91 3.21 -17.24 8.13
C ARG A 91 1.93 -18.00 7.84
N GLU A 92 0.89 -17.80 8.64
CA GLU A 92 -0.44 -18.37 8.41
C GLU A 92 -1.05 -17.81 7.10
N ALA A 93 -0.97 -16.49 6.87
CA ALA A 93 -1.42 -15.90 5.61
C ALA A 93 -0.67 -16.45 4.39
N VAL A 94 0.66 -16.64 4.50
CA VAL A 94 1.48 -17.24 3.43
C VAL A 94 1.13 -18.70 3.21
N PHE A 95 0.91 -19.46 4.28
CA PHE A 95 0.46 -20.85 4.20
C PHE A 95 -0.88 -20.94 3.45
N ASP A 96 -1.87 -20.13 3.84
CA ASP A 96 -3.17 -20.08 3.20
C ASP A 96 -3.08 -19.71 1.72
N TYR A 97 -2.25 -18.72 1.38
CA TYR A 97 -2.00 -18.31 0.00
C TYR A 97 -1.46 -19.47 -0.85
N ARG A 98 -0.45 -20.19 -0.35
CA ARG A 98 0.16 -21.33 -1.04
C ARG A 98 -0.83 -22.50 -1.20
N HIS A 99 -1.74 -22.68 -0.25
CA HIS A 99 -2.77 -23.73 -0.27
C HIS A 99 -4.11 -23.27 -0.89
N LYS A 100 -4.12 -22.13 -1.57
CA LYS A 100 -5.28 -21.56 -2.27
C LYS A 100 -6.47 -21.22 -1.36
N GLN A 101 -6.24 -21.08 -0.05
CA GLN A 101 -7.21 -20.63 0.95
C GLN A 101 -7.29 -19.10 0.98
N TYR A 102 -7.58 -18.49 -0.17
CA TYR A 102 -7.46 -17.04 -0.36
C TYR A 102 -8.37 -16.21 0.55
N LYS A 103 -9.54 -16.73 0.93
CA LYS A 103 -10.45 -16.02 1.84
C LYS A 103 -9.81 -15.86 3.22
N SER A 104 -9.26 -16.94 3.79
CA SER A 104 -8.56 -16.93 5.08
C SER A 104 -7.28 -16.09 5.03
N CYS A 105 -6.50 -16.21 3.95
CA CYS A 105 -5.34 -15.35 3.69
C CYS A 105 -5.70 -13.86 3.76
N ALA A 106 -6.77 -13.45 3.06
CA ALA A 106 -7.23 -12.06 3.05
C ALA A 106 -7.70 -11.57 4.43
N PHE A 107 -8.39 -12.41 5.20
CA PHE A 107 -8.79 -12.09 6.59
C PHE A 107 -7.58 -11.76 7.46
N ILE A 108 -6.56 -12.61 7.43
CA ILE A 108 -5.34 -12.43 8.22
C ILE A 108 -4.61 -11.15 7.79
N LEU A 109 -4.50 -10.91 6.47
CA LEU A 109 -3.86 -9.70 5.95
C LEU A 109 -4.60 -8.43 6.34
N PHE A 110 -5.93 -8.40 6.28
CA PHE A 110 -6.71 -7.26 6.77
C PHE A 110 -6.53 -7.05 8.28
N ALA A 111 -6.52 -8.11 9.08
CA ALA A 111 -6.28 -8.01 10.51
C ALA A 111 -4.90 -7.41 10.82
N LEU A 112 -3.86 -7.81 10.06
CA LEU A 112 -2.52 -7.25 10.17
C LEU A 112 -2.47 -5.76 9.79
N ILE A 113 -3.14 -5.37 8.70
CA ILE A 113 -3.23 -3.97 8.25
C ILE A 113 -4.01 -3.11 9.25
N ASP A 114 -5.15 -3.58 9.74
CA ASP A 114 -5.94 -2.90 10.79
C ASP A 114 -5.10 -2.69 12.05
N ALA A 115 -4.33 -3.70 12.48
CA ALA A 115 -3.44 -3.56 13.63
C ALA A 115 -2.39 -2.46 13.45
N ILE A 116 -1.84 -2.29 12.25
CA ILE A 116 -0.91 -1.18 11.94
C ILE A 116 -1.64 0.17 12.03
N LEU A 117 -2.80 0.31 11.39
CA LEU A 117 -3.60 1.54 11.41
C LEU A 117 -3.99 1.96 12.84
N ILE A 118 -4.32 0.99 13.70
CA ILE A 118 -4.63 1.23 15.11
C ILE A 118 -3.37 1.68 15.87
N ARG A 119 -2.22 1.06 15.64
CA ARG A 119 -0.95 1.43 16.32
C ARG A 119 -0.44 2.81 15.91
N LEU A 120 -0.76 3.26 14.69
CA LEU A 120 -0.43 4.61 14.22
C LEU A 120 -1.15 5.71 15.01
N GLN A 121 -2.16 5.39 15.82
CA GLN A 121 -2.83 6.37 16.67
C GLN A 121 -2.09 6.51 18.02
N LYS A 122 -1.40 7.65 18.22
CA LYS A 122 -0.67 7.97 19.46
C LYS A 122 -1.67 8.10 20.61
N LYS A 123 -1.38 7.54 21.80
CA LYS A 123 -2.26 7.67 22.97
C LYS A 123 -2.49 9.14 23.34
N SER A 124 -1.47 9.98 23.19
CA SER A 124 -1.54 11.42 23.47
C SER A 124 -2.53 12.17 22.57
N THR A 125 -2.81 11.67 21.36
CA THR A 125 -3.77 12.31 20.44
C THR A 125 -5.19 11.80 20.60
N LEU A 126 -5.44 10.85 21.51
CA LEU A 126 -6.76 10.26 21.71
C LEU A 126 -7.61 11.02 22.74
N ASP A 127 -7.02 11.80 23.64
CA ASP A 127 -7.75 12.55 24.67
C ASP A 127 -8.80 11.70 25.42
N GLY A 128 -8.36 10.52 25.91
CA GLY A 128 -9.23 9.54 26.58
C GLY A 128 -10.17 8.74 25.66
N LYS A 129 -10.22 9.03 24.35
CA LYS A 129 -11.06 8.31 23.40
C LYS A 129 -10.49 6.95 23.01
N ARG A 130 -11.37 6.06 22.55
CA ARG A 130 -10.97 4.79 21.93
C ARG A 130 -10.28 5.06 20.60
N ARG A 131 -9.35 4.18 20.23
CA ARG A 131 -8.76 4.19 18.89
C ARG A 131 -9.82 3.90 17.83
N ASN A 132 -9.76 4.65 16.75
CA ASN A 132 -10.57 4.43 15.56
C ASN A 132 -10.14 3.13 14.85
N VAL A 133 -11.07 2.54 14.12
CA VAL A 133 -10.84 1.36 13.26
C VAL A 133 -11.36 1.64 11.85
N GLY A 134 -11.01 0.77 10.89
CA GLY A 134 -11.48 0.87 9.52
C GLY A 134 -11.14 2.21 8.85
N LEU A 135 -12.07 2.77 8.06
CA LEU A 135 -11.85 3.99 7.30
C LEU A 135 -11.48 5.20 8.17
N SER A 136 -11.99 5.27 9.40
CA SER A 136 -11.60 6.35 10.33
C SER A 136 -10.13 6.23 10.74
N ALA A 137 -9.63 5.02 11.00
CA ALA A 137 -8.21 4.80 11.27
C ALA A 137 -7.32 5.14 10.07
N VAL A 138 -7.79 4.86 8.84
CA VAL A 138 -7.10 5.29 7.60
C VAL A 138 -6.98 6.81 7.54
N ARG A 139 -8.06 7.54 7.85
CA ARG A 139 -8.03 9.02 7.87
C ARG A 139 -7.06 9.57 8.91
N ASP A 140 -7.01 8.96 10.10
CA ASP A 140 -6.08 9.37 11.15
C ASP A 140 -4.63 9.07 10.79
N ALA A 141 -4.36 7.91 10.18
CA ALA A 141 -3.04 7.56 9.66
C ALA A 141 -2.57 8.55 8.57
N LYS A 142 -3.49 8.98 7.68
CA LYS A 142 -3.18 9.99 6.66
C LYS A 142 -2.77 11.31 7.29
N LYS A 143 -3.58 11.83 8.22
CA LYS A 143 -3.27 13.08 8.95
C LYS A 143 -1.93 13.00 9.68
N ARG A 144 -1.64 11.86 10.33
CA ARG A 144 -0.35 11.67 11.00
C ARG A 144 0.81 11.70 10.01
N THR A 145 0.65 11.11 8.83
CA THR A 145 1.68 11.09 7.79
C THR A 145 1.98 12.50 7.27
N GLU A 146 0.95 13.34 7.11
CA GLU A 146 1.10 14.75 6.71
C GLU A 146 1.91 15.57 7.74
N ILE A 147 2.01 15.12 8.99
CA ILE A 147 2.78 15.79 10.07
C ILE A 147 4.16 15.17 10.25
N ASP A 148 4.22 13.83 10.36
CA ASP A 148 5.42 13.10 10.80
C ASP A 148 6.35 12.72 9.62
N VAL A 149 5.92 12.86 8.36
CA VAL A 149 6.68 12.41 7.18
C VAL A 149 6.93 13.57 6.20
N ASN A 150 8.18 13.73 5.74
CA ASN A 150 8.53 14.75 4.76
C ASN A 150 8.00 14.39 3.36
N THR A 151 6.80 14.86 3.03
CA THR A 151 6.17 14.73 1.71
C THR A 151 6.62 15.80 0.71
N GLU A 152 7.56 16.68 1.05
CA GLU A 152 8.19 17.58 0.06
C GLU A 152 9.12 16.80 -0.88
N VAL A 153 9.69 15.69 -0.37
CA VAL A 153 10.40 14.70 -1.18
C VAL A 153 9.41 14.01 -2.10
N LEU A 154 9.59 14.20 -3.42
CA LEU A 154 8.67 13.70 -4.46
C LEU A 154 8.34 12.22 -4.28
N TYR A 155 9.36 11.37 -4.12
CA TYR A 155 9.18 9.93 -3.97
C TYR A 155 8.27 9.58 -2.77
N THR A 156 8.49 10.25 -1.64
CA THR A 156 7.66 10.08 -0.43
C THR A 156 6.21 10.51 -0.68
N ALA A 157 6.00 11.60 -1.41
CA ALA A 157 4.66 12.06 -1.79
C ALA A 157 3.94 11.05 -2.69
N LEU A 158 4.64 10.51 -3.70
CA LEU A 158 4.12 9.51 -4.62
C LEU A 158 3.74 8.21 -3.89
N PHE A 159 4.64 7.72 -3.03
CA PHE A 159 4.41 6.56 -2.16
C PHE A 159 3.16 6.75 -1.27
N CYS A 160 3.08 7.86 -0.54
CA CYS A 160 1.95 8.13 0.36
C CYS A 160 0.64 8.28 -0.41
N THR A 161 0.68 8.94 -1.57
CA THR A 161 -0.48 9.13 -2.44
C THR A 161 -1.04 7.78 -2.92
N ASN A 162 -0.18 6.88 -3.39
CA ASN A 162 -0.58 5.54 -3.79
C ASN A 162 -1.13 4.73 -2.60
N LEU A 163 -0.40 4.69 -1.49
CA LEU A 163 -0.77 3.91 -0.30
C LEU A 163 -2.14 4.33 0.24
N PHE A 164 -2.37 5.63 0.45
CA PHE A 164 -3.63 6.11 1.01
C PHE A 164 -4.80 6.00 0.03
N ALA A 165 -4.57 6.10 -1.28
CA ALA A 165 -5.61 5.80 -2.26
C ALA A 165 -6.05 4.33 -2.19
N CYS A 166 -5.11 3.40 -2.02
CA CYS A 166 -5.40 1.98 -1.83
C CYS A 166 -6.13 1.70 -0.51
N LEU A 167 -5.64 2.23 0.61
CA LEU A 167 -6.28 2.09 1.91
C LEU A 167 -7.72 2.62 1.90
N GLN A 168 -7.94 3.82 1.35
CA GLN A 168 -9.28 4.38 1.22
C GLN A 168 -10.21 3.49 0.41
N LYS A 169 -9.69 2.84 -0.64
CA LYS A 169 -10.48 1.92 -1.46
C LYS A 169 -10.82 0.63 -0.73
N VAL A 170 -9.84 -0.06 -0.13
CA VAL A 170 -10.09 -1.36 0.51
C VAL A 170 -10.85 -1.24 1.83
N PHE A 171 -10.84 -0.06 2.46
CA PHE A 171 -11.65 0.26 3.66
C PHE A 171 -12.88 1.12 3.35
N GLU A 172 -13.25 1.31 2.07
CA GLU A 172 -14.43 2.12 1.73
C GLU A 172 -15.71 1.58 2.41
N SER A 173 -16.62 2.50 2.74
CA SER A 173 -17.90 2.16 3.37
C SER A 173 -18.67 1.12 2.55
N GLY A 174 -19.26 0.15 3.22
CA GLY A 174 -20.13 -0.84 2.58
C GLY A 174 -21.37 -0.25 1.94
N ASN A 175 -21.82 0.94 2.38
CA ASN A 175 -23.03 1.63 1.92
C ASN A 175 -24.24 0.66 1.84
N ASP A 176 -24.56 0.02 2.97
CA ASP A 176 -25.55 -1.06 3.13
C ASP A 176 -25.35 -2.26 2.20
N PHE A 177 -24.13 -2.48 1.71
CA PHE A 177 -23.73 -3.60 0.86
C PHE A 177 -24.51 -3.70 -0.46
N ARG A 178 -25.05 -2.58 -0.95
CA ARG A 178 -25.92 -2.52 -2.14
C ARG A 178 -25.20 -2.82 -3.44
N LYS A 179 -23.93 -2.41 -3.56
CA LYS A 179 -23.10 -2.61 -4.76
C LYS A 179 -21.82 -3.37 -4.41
N GLN A 180 -21.60 -4.50 -5.06
CA GLN A 180 -20.39 -5.31 -4.86
C GLN A 180 -19.14 -4.54 -5.31
N PRO A 181 -18.03 -4.63 -4.56
CA PRO A 181 -16.82 -3.86 -4.86
C PRO A 181 -15.96 -4.55 -5.93
N GLU A 182 -15.36 -3.75 -6.82
CA GLU A 182 -14.44 -4.25 -7.87
C GLU A 182 -13.05 -4.62 -7.32
N VAL A 183 -12.60 -3.92 -6.27
CA VAL A 183 -11.40 -4.22 -5.49
C VAL A 183 -11.84 -4.94 -4.22
N ILE A 184 -11.02 -5.83 -3.67
CA ILE A 184 -11.37 -6.44 -2.38
C ILE A 184 -11.61 -5.38 -1.31
N ASN A 185 -12.71 -5.52 -0.57
CA ASN A 185 -13.10 -4.58 0.48
C ASN A 185 -13.21 -5.31 1.82
N ARG A 186 -12.61 -4.72 2.85
CA ARG A 186 -12.55 -5.24 4.21
C ARG A 186 -13.95 -5.43 4.81
N ASN A 187 -14.84 -4.45 4.68
CA ASN A 187 -16.20 -4.54 5.22
C ASN A 187 -17.00 -5.65 4.53
N PHE A 188 -16.94 -5.76 3.20
CA PHE A 188 -17.65 -6.83 2.49
C PHE A 188 -17.11 -8.22 2.83
N LEU A 189 -15.78 -8.38 2.96
CA LEU A 189 -15.17 -9.65 3.33
C LEU A 189 -15.57 -10.03 4.76
N ASP A 190 -15.40 -9.11 5.70
CA ASP A 190 -15.51 -9.41 7.13
C ASP A 190 -16.93 -9.60 7.60
N HIS A 191 -17.88 -8.91 6.97
CA HIS A 191 -19.30 -9.10 7.24
C HIS A 191 -19.93 -10.21 6.39
N GLY A 192 -19.14 -10.94 5.59
CA GLY A 192 -19.65 -12.05 4.78
C GLY A 192 -20.54 -11.62 3.61
N MET A 193 -20.45 -10.35 3.19
CA MET A 193 -21.31 -9.73 2.17
C MET A 193 -20.72 -9.79 0.76
N LEU A 194 -19.48 -10.26 0.61
CA LEU A 194 -18.84 -10.46 -0.70
C LEU A 194 -19.43 -11.68 -1.41
N THR A 195 -20.03 -11.46 -2.59
CA THR A 195 -20.66 -12.55 -3.37
C THR A 195 -19.67 -13.30 -4.26
N ARG A 196 -18.64 -12.62 -4.77
CA ARG A 196 -17.57 -13.25 -5.54
C ARG A 196 -16.59 -13.98 -4.63
N LYS A 197 -15.94 -15.02 -5.16
CA LYS A 197 -14.81 -15.67 -4.46
C LYS A 197 -13.63 -14.70 -4.33
N VAL A 198 -12.95 -14.78 -3.19
CA VAL A 198 -11.63 -14.15 -3.02
C VAL A 198 -10.62 -14.90 -3.88
N THR A 199 -9.81 -14.15 -4.63
CA THR A 199 -8.90 -14.67 -5.62
C THR A 199 -7.44 -14.56 -5.15
N LYS A 200 -6.55 -15.26 -5.85
CA LYS A 200 -5.10 -15.10 -5.69
C LYS A 200 -4.65 -13.65 -5.82
N LYS A 201 -5.18 -12.94 -6.83
CA LYS A 201 -4.89 -11.52 -7.10
C LYS A 201 -5.24 -10.64 -5.92
N ASP A 202 -6.40 -10.86 -5.30
CA ASP A 202 -6.82 -10.08 -4.12
C ASP A 202 -5.78 -10.23 -2.98
N CYS A 203 -5.28 -11.44 -2.75
CA CYS A 203 -4.25 -11.68 -1.74
C CYS A 203 -2.92 -11.01 -2.12
N MET A 204 -2.51 -11.06 -3.39
CA MET A 204 -1.30 -10.40 -3.86
C MET A 204 -1.35 -8.89 -3.62
N GLN A 205 -2.49 -8.25 -3.94
CA GLN A 205 -2.74 -6.85 -3.63
C GLN A 205 -2.61 -6.54 -2.14
N LEU A 206 -3.16 -7.41 -1.27
CA LEU A 206 -3.09 -7.26 0.18
C LEU A 206 -1.69 -7.50 0.76
N PHE A 207 -0.90 -8.42 0.21
CA PHE A 207 0.51 -8.60 0.60
C PHE A 207 1.34 -7.36 0.29
N LEU A 208 1.17 -6.80 -0.92
CA LEU A 208 1.82 -5.55 -1.31
C LEU A 208 1.37 -4.41 -0.40
N LEU A 209 0.06 -4.30 -0.12
CA LEU A 209 -0.45 -3.27 0.79
C LEU A 209 0.14 -3.42 2.20
N TYR A 210 0.22 -4.64 2.72
CA TYR A 210 0.83 -4.91 4.03
C TYR A 210 2.31 -4.53 4.07
N TYR A 211 3.08 -4.86 3.02
CA TYR A 211 4.47 -4.39 2.88
C TYR A 211 4.56 -2.87 2.96
N ASN A 212 3.75 -2.17 2.16
CA ASN A 212 3.77 -0.70 2.12
C ASN A 212 3.30 -0.07 3.45
N MET A 213 2.41 -0.72 4.20
CA MET A 213 2.05 -0.31 5.55
C MET A 213 3.22 -0.45 6.55
N LEU A 214 4.02 -1.51 6.45
CA LEU A 214 5.24 -1.64 7.24
C LEU A 214 6.27 -0.58 6.85
N LYS A 215 6.38 -0.25 5.55
CA LYS A 215 7.27 0.82 5.10
C LYS A 215 6.87 2.18 5.64
N LEU A 216 5.58 2.48 5.68
CA LEU A 216 5.07 3.69 6.32
C LEU A 216 5.45 3.76 7.81
N LEU A 217 5.43 2.63 8.54
CA LEU A 217 5.87 2.61 9.94
C LEU A 217 7.35 2.95 10.09
N GLU A 218 8.21 2.53 9.17
CA GLU A 218 9.64 2.89 9.17
C GLU A 218 9.87 4.37 8.90
N LEU A 219 9.04 5.00 8.06
CA LEU A 219 9.13 6.44 7.80
C LEU A 219 8.71 7.28 9.01
N ILE A 220 7.87 6.73 9.88
CA ILE A 220 7.29 7.42 11.04
C ILE A 220 8.09 7.16 12.34
N TYR A 221 8.77 6.02 12.46
CA TYR A 221 9.43 5.55 13.68
C TYR A 221 10.84 5.03 13.43
#